data_AF-A0A2J4G898-F1
#
_entry.id   AF-A0A2J4G898-F1
#
_cell.length_a   1.000
_cell.length_b   1.000
_cell.length_c   1.000
_cell.angle_alpha   90.00
_cell.angle_beta   90.00
_cell.angle_gamma   90.00
#
_symmetry.space_group_name_H-M   'P 1'
#
loop_
_entity.id
_entity.type
_entity.pdbx_description
1 polymer ?
#
loop_
_entity_poly.entity_id
_entity_poly.type
_entity_poly.pdbx_seq_one_letter_code
_entity_poly.pdbx_strand_id
1 'polypeptide(L)'
;MSRYIAIKRDREINVVLHCSHSPSVEELLENLEVIAVVDVNSSHGFYFLAYDLRSGSFRVHRLKVPKIDWRRIKELQRNATKSRKPGAWATARCALRKAHRRRRAALLSAVAEATKELRGKRAVAFIDVPFDESLRNSGLQRTLRSFAKRLENSLGFHGIPVIERTLPSKRCPLCGGKLEEAERRGETRVMRCTGCGMVFERDSVPALHALKLFLEEAEVEELAENLARHYRLSAQRR
;
A
#
# COMPACT_ATOMS: atom_id res chain seq x y z
N MET A 1 -24.40 -7.60 -0.88
CA MET A 1 -23.88 -8.95 -1.15
C MET A 1 -22.44 -8.97 -0.66
N SER A 2 -22.22 -9.55 0.51
CA SER A 2 -21.06 -9.29 1.36
C SER A 2 -20.01 -10.39 1.19
N ARG A 3 -18.75 -9.97 1.13
CA ARG A 3 -17.55 -10.75 0.82
C ARG A 3 -16.75 -10.88 2.11
N TYR A 4 -16.30 -12.07 2.48
CA TYR A 4 -15.47 -12.25 3.68
C TYR A 4 -14.23 -13.07 3.34
N ILE A 5 -13.08 -12.59 3.81
CA ILE A 5 -11.80 -13.28 3.83
C ILE A 5 -11.50 -13.55 5.30
N ALA A 6 -11.47 -14.81 5.71
CA ALA A 6 -11.15 -15.18 7.09
C ALA A 6 -9.75 -15.79 7.12
N ILE A 7 -8.76 -14.97 7.50
CA ILE A 7 -7.42 -15.46 7.83
C ILE A 7 -7.41 -15.81 9.31
N LYS A 8 -7.39 -17.10 9.63
CA LYS A 8 -7.22 -17.55 11.02
C LYS A 8 -5.73 -17.49 11.38
N ARG A 9 -5.42 -17.23 12.66
CA ARG A 9 -4.10 -17.54 13.21
C ARG A 9 -3.91 -19.07 13.10
N ASP A 10 -2.68 -19.51 12.88
CA ASP A 10 -2.22 -20.91 12.80
C ASP A 10 -2.02 -21.49 11.39
N ARG A 11 -1.36 -20.74 10.49
CA ARG A 11 -0.81 -21.22 9.20
C ARG A 11 -1.83 -21.72 8.14
N GLU A 12 -3.13 -21.69 8.43
CA GLU A 12 -4.18 -21.96 7.42
C GLU A 12 -4.63 -20.67 6.72
N ILE A 13 -4.35 -20.58 5.41
CA ILE A 13 -4.85 -19.51 4.55
C ILE A 13 -6.15 -19.99 3.89
N ASN A 14 -7.30 -19.60 4.44
CA ASN A 14 -8.58 -19.80 3.77
C ASN A 14 -8.83 -18.63 2.80
N VAL A 15 -8.47 -18.81 1.53
CA VAL A 15 -8.89 -17.91 0.44
C VAL A 15 -10.26 -18.40 -0.02
N VAL A 16 -11.17 -17.51 -0.43
CA VAL A 16 -12.41 -17.91 -1.11
C VAL A 16 -12.61 -16.98 -2.29
N LEU A 17 -12.60 -17.54 -3.49
CA LEU A 17 -12.57 -16.79 -4.76
C LEU A 17 -13.99 -16.46 -5.23
N HIS A 18 -14.17 -15.22 -5.68
CA HIS A 18 -15.44 -14.67 -6.17
C HIS A 18 -15.46 -14.62 -7.70
N CYS A 19 -15.37 -15.76 -8.36
CA CYS A 19 -15.71 -15.91 -9.78
C CYS A 19 -15.96 -17.38 -10.09
N SER A 20 -17.10 -17.69 -10.73
CA SER A 20 -17.43 -19.06 -11.18
C SER A 20 -16.50 -19.62 -12.27
N HIS A 21 -15.55 -18.80 -12.73
CA HIS A 21 -14.53 -19.13 -13.74
C HIS A 21 -13.10 -18.99 -13.20
N SER A 22 -12.93 -18.77 -11.88
CA SER A 22 -11.61 -18.73 -11.26
C SER A 22 -11.15 -20.15 -10.89
N PRO A 23 -9.83 -20.45 -10.97
CA PRO A 23 -9.27 -21.68 -10.42
C PRO A 23 -9.68 -21.85 -8.95
N SER A 24 -9.62 -23.07 -8.42
CA SER A 24 -9.87 -23.26 -6.99
C SER A 24 -8.83 -22.48 -6.17
N VAL A 25 -9.13 -22.25 -4.90
CA VAL A 25 -8.23 -21.53 -3.98
C VAL A 25 -6.89 -22.25 -3.86
N GLU A 26 -6.98 -23.57 -3.75
CA GLU A 26 -5.87 -24.51 -3.66
C GLU A 26 -5.05 -24.44 -4.95
N GLU A 27 -5.72 -24.52 -6.11
CA GLU A 27 -5.07 -24.41 -7.41
C GLU A 27 -4.37 -23.06 -7.59
N LEU A 28 -4.96 -21.95 -7.11
CA LEU A 28 -4.33 -20.61 -7.16
C LEU A 28 -3.10 -20.52 -6.25
N LEU A 29 -3.14 -21.11 -5.06
CA LEU A 29 -2.03 -21.11 -4.11
C LEU A 29 -0.88 -22.01 -4.57
N GLU A 30 -1.17 -23.22 -5.06
CA GLU A 30 -0.17 -24.14 -5.63
C GLU A 30 0.57 -23.55 -6.82
N ASN A 31 -0.09 -22.64 -7.52
CA ASN A 31 0.38 -22.02 -8.75
C ASN A 31 0.75 -20.55 -8.59
N LEU A 32 0.80 -20.03 -7.36
CA LEU A 32 1.08 -18.63 -7.12
C LEU A 32 2.47 -18.26 -7.64
N GLU A 33 2.55 -17.20 -8.44
CA GLU A 33 3.80 -16.70 -9.03
C GLU A 33 4.24 -15.40 -8.36
N VAL A 34 3.28 -14.55 -7.99
CA VAL A 34 3.59 -13.22 -7.45
C VAL A 34 2.71 -12.88 -6.25
N ILE A 35 3.33 -12.35 -5.20
CA ILE A 35 2.63 -11.71 -4.10
C ILE A 35 2.90 -10.21 -4.17
N ALA A 36 1.84 -9.43 -4.24
CA ALA A 36 1.92 -7.98 -4.20
C ALA A 36 1.44 -7.43 -2.86
N VAL A 37 2.04 -6.34 -2.40
CA VAL A 37 1.63 -5.61 -1.20
C VAL A 37 1.56 -4.14 -1.53
N VAL A 38 0.44 -3.52 -1.16
CA VAL A 38 0.15 -2.11 -1.43
C VAL A 38 -0.12 -1.40 -0.11
N ASP A 39 0.82 -0.58 0.35
CA ASP A 39 0.57 0.34 1.45
C ASP A 39 0.00 1.66 0.92
N VAL A 40 -1.21 1.98 1.41
CA VAL A 40 -1.99 3.11 0.95
C VAL A 40 -1.86 4.26 1.95
N ASN A 41 -0.89 5.14 1.73
CA ASN A 41 -0.73 6.34 2.53
C ASN A 41 -1.25 7.60 1.82
N SER A 42 -2.50 7.94 2.10
CA SER A 42 -3.26 9.08 1.56
C SER A 42 -2.56 10.45 1.54
N SER A 43 -1.53 10.67 2.37
CA SER A 43 -0.80 11.94 2.47
C SER A 43 0.56 11.94 1.78
N HIS A 44 1.12 10.77 1.48
CA HIS A 44 2.52 10.61 1.04
C HIS A 44 2.69 9.83 -0.26
N GLY A 45 1.68 9.03 -0.67
CA GLY A 45 1.72 8.24 -1.89
C GLY A 45 1.31 6.78 -1.65
N PHE A 46 1.60 5.94 -2.62
CA PHE A 46 1.40 4.50 -2.55
C PHE A 46 2.76 3.82 -2.59
N TYR A 47 2.98 2.90 -1.67
CA TYR A 47 4.07 1.95 -1.75
C TYR A 47 3.51 0.66 -2.33
N PHE A 48 4.10 0.20 -3.43
CA PHE A 48 3.76 -1.06 -4.07
C PHE A 48 5.02 -1.91 -4.11
N LEU A 49 4.94 -3.13 -3.58
CA LEU A 49 5.96 -4.15 -3.71
C LEU A 49 5.34 -5.37 -4.37
N ALA A 50 5.97 -5.90 -5.42
CA ALA A 50 5.64 -7.18 -6.00
C ALA A 50 6.85 -8.12 -5.84
N TYR A 51 6.63 -9.27 -5.22
CA TYR A 51 7.62 -10.31 -5.00
C TYR A 51 7.30 -11.51 -5.90
N ASP A 52 8.28 -11.96 -6.68
CA ASP A 52 8.18 -13.10 -7.58
C ASP A 52 8.69 -14.35 -6.86
N LEU A 53 7.78 -15.31 -6.62
CA LEU A 53 8.04 -16.52 -5.85
C LEU A 53 9.01 -17.49 -6.55
N ARG A 54 9.15 -17.41 -7.89
CA ARG A 54 10.00 -18.33 -8.65
C ARG A 54 11.45 -17.86 -8.69
N SER A 55 11.65 -16.55 -8.83
CA SER A 55 12.97 -15.95 -8.98
C SER A 55 13.53 -15.38 -7.67
N GLY A 56 12.70 -15.24 -6.63
CA GLY A 56 13.04 -14.51 -5.40
C GLY A 56 13.25 -13.01 -5.61
N SER A 57 12.94 -12.49 -6.79
CA SER A 57 13.14 -11.09 -7.14
C SER A 57 11.95 -10.22 -6.71
N PHE A 58 12.19 -8.93 -6.54
CA PHE A 58 11.12 -7.99 -6.22
C PHE A 58 11.19 -6.72 -7.05
N ARG A 59 10.04 -6.06 -7.19
CA ARG A 59 9.90 -4.73 -7.76
C ARG A 59 9.23 -3.82 -6.75
N VAL A 60 9.74 -2.60 -6.60
CA VAL A 60 9.14 -1.57 -5.76
C VAL A 60 8.79 -0.34 -6.58
N HIS A 61 7.56 0.14 -6.44
CA HIS A 61 7.08 1.39 -7.01
C HIS A 61 6.61 2.32 -5.88
N ARG A 62 7.10 3.56 -5.88
CA ARG A 62 6.64 4.63 -4.98
C ARG A 62 5.89 5.67 -5.78
N LEU A 63 4.57 5.58 -5.75
CA LEU A 63 3.69 6.39 -6.58
C LEU A 63 3.15 7.57 -5.78
N LYS A 64 3.65 8.77 -6.08
CA LYS A 64 3.27 9.97 -5.35
C LYS A 64 1.89 10.48 -5.78
N VAL A 65 1.06 10.79 -4.80
CA VAL A 65 -0.21 11.48 -5.02
C VAL A 65 0.00 12.98 -4.80
N PRO A 66 -0.35 13.86 -5.76
CA PRO A 66 -0.24 15.30 -5.59
C PRO A 66 -1.00 15.77 -4.35
N LYS A 67 -0.29 16.48 -3.47
CA LYS A 67 -0.89 17.15 -2.32
C LYS A 67 -1.79 18.30 -2.80
N ILE A 68 -2.94 18.45 -2.15
CA ILE A 68 -3.79 19.62 -2.35
C ILE A 68 -3.19 20.76 -1.52
N ASP A 69 -2.88 21.88 -2.17
CA ASP A 69 -2.43 23.09 -1.48
C ASP A 69 -3.62 23.76 -0.77
N TRP A 70 -3.92 23.26 0.43
CA TRP A 70 -5.01 23.80 1.25
C TRP A 70 -4.79 25.25 1.67
N ARG A 71 -3.54 25.71 1.75
CA ARG A 71 -3.25 27.11 2.08
C ARG A 71 -3.75 28.02 0.96
N ARG A 72 -3.38 27.69 -0.29
CA ARG A 72 -3.85 28.42 -1.46
C ARG A 72 -5.36 28.32 -1.64
N ILE A 73 -5.96 27.15 -1.44
CA ILE A 73 -7.42 26.98 -1.51
C ILE A 73 -8.14 27.85 -0.47
N LYS A 74 -7.67 27.86 0.78
CA LYS A 74 -8.25 28.69 1.86
C LYS A 74 -8.08 30.18 1.57
N GLU A 75 -6.95 30.59 1.02
CA GLU A 75 -6.71 31.98 0.60
C GLU A 75 -7.72 32.41 -0.48
N LEU A 76 -7.90 31.60 -1.53
CA LEU A 76 -8.88 31.88 -2.58
C LEU A 76 -10.31 31.94 -2.05
N GLN A 77 -10.67 31.04 -1.12
CA GLN A 77 -11.99 31.04 -0.48
C GLN A 77 -12.20 32.31 0.37
N ARG A 78 -11.21 32.72 1.17
CA ARG A 78 -11.28 33.97 1.95
C ARG A 78 -11.45 35.18 1.04
N ASN A 79 -10.68 35.25 -0.04
CA ASN A 79 -10.77 36.35 -1.01
C ASN A 79 -12.15 36.35 -1.71
N ALA A 80 -12.70 35.18 -2.03
CA ALA A 80 -14.04 35.06 -2.58
C ALA A 80 -15.13 35.59 -1.64
N THR A 81 -15.07 35.22 -0.36
CA THR A 81 -16.02 35.72 0.65
C THR A 81 -15.94 37.24 0.82
N LYS A 82 -14.74 37.82 0.79
CA LYS A 82 -14.54 39.28 0.90
C LYS A 82 -14.92 40.05 -0.36
N SER A 83 -14.77 39.44 -1.54
CA SER A 83 -14.79 40.14 -2.82
C SER A 83 -16.18 40.61 -3.27
N ARG A 84 -17.30 40.06 -2.76
CA ARG A 84 -18.69 40.25 -3.26
C ARG A 84 -18.88 40.02 -4.78
N LYS A 85 -17.83 39.71 -5.55
CA LYS A 85 -17.86 39.45 -7.00
C LYS A 85 -18.03 37.95 -7.27
N PRO A 86 -18.96 37.54 -8.15
CA PRO A 86 -19.15 36.14 -8.54
C PRO A 86 -17.88 35.45 -9.07
N GLY A 87 -17.02 36.20 -9.78
CA GLY A 87 -15.78 35.67 -10.37
C GLY A 87 -14.76 35.14 -9.35
N ALA A 88 -14.73 35.70 -8.13
CA ALA A 88 -13.81 35.24 -7.10
C ALA A 88 -14.23 33.86 -6.54
N TRP A 89 -15.54 33.63 -6.37
CA TRP A 89 -16.09 32.32 -6.02
C TRP A 89 -15.85 31.28 -7.11
N ALA A 90 -16.02 31.65 -8.38
CA ALA A 90 -15.74 30.77 -9.51
C ALA A 90 -14.25 30.36 -9.55
N THR A 91 -13.34 31.29 -9.28
CA THR A 91 -11.89 31.03 -9.23
C THR A 91 -11.53 30.04 -8.13
N ALA A 92 -12.01 30.25 -6.90
CA ALA A 92 -11.75 29.34 -5.78
C ALA A 92 -12.26 27.92 -6.07
N ARG A 93 -13.49 27.81 -6.61
CA ARG A 93 -14.07 26.52 -7.02
C ARG A 93 -13.29 25.85 -8.14
N CYS A 94 -12.85 26.61 -9.15
CA CYS A 94 -12.07 26.08 -10.26
C CYS A 94 -10.71 25.52 -9.79
N ALA A 95 -10.01 26.25 -8.92
CA ALA A 95 -8.75 25.80 -8.34
C ALA A 95 -8.92 24.49 -7.55
N LEU A 96 -9.94 24.40 -6.70
CA LEU A 96 -10.25 23.19 -5.94
C LEU A 96 -10.58 22.01 -6.86
N ARG A 97 -11.43 22.22 -7.88
CA ARG A 97 -11.77 21.18 -8.87
C ARG A 97 -10.53 20.70 -9.63
N LYS A 98 -9.64 21.62 -10.04
CA LYS A 98 -8.39 21.27 -10.75
C LYS A 98 -7.45 20.44 -9.85
N ALA A 99 -7.34 20.81 -8.58
CA ALA A 99 -6.55 20.03 -7.60
C ALA A 99 -7.11 18.62 -7.41
N HIS A 100 -8.42 18.47 -7.23
CA HIS A 100 -9.06 17.14 -7.14
C HIS A 100 -8.92 16.33 -8.42
N ARG A 101 -9.03 16.95 -9.60
CA ARG A 101 -8.84 16.28 -10.89
C ARG A 101 -7.43 15.72 -11.03
N ARG A 102 -6.40 16.52 -10.71
CA ARG A 102 -4.99 16.09 -10.72
C ARG A 102 -4.76 14.93 -9.75
N ARG A 103 -5.28 15.05 -8.53
CA ARG A 103 -5.20 13.98 -7.52
C ARG A 103 -5.85 12.68 -7.99
N ARG A 104 -7.04 12.76 -8.60
CA ARG A 104 -7.75 11.60 -9.17
C ARG A 104 -6.97 10.98 -10.32
N ALA A 105 -6.39 11.78 -11.21
CA ALA A 105 -5.59 11.27 -12.32
C ALA A 105 -4.36 10.50 -11.82
N ALA A 106 -3.63 11.04 -10.85
CA ALA A 106 -2.49 10.35 -10.23
C ALA A 106 -2.91 9.03 -9.55
N LEU A 107 -4.05 9.04 -8.85
CA LEU A 107 -4.61 7.84 -8.24
C LEU A 107 -4.95 6.76 -9.28
N LEU A 108 -5.60 7.13 -10.38
CA LEU A 108 -5.91 6.20 -11.47
C LEU A 108 -4.66 5.68 -12.16
N SER A 109 -3.66 6.53 -12.37
CA SER A 109 -2.35 6.13 -12.89
C SER A 109 -1.70 5.09 -11.97
N ALA A 110 -1.76 5.29 -10.65
CA ALA A 110 -1.19 4.35 -9.70
C ALA A 110 -1.90 2.99 -9.70
N VAL A 111 -3.24 2.99 -9.80
CA VAL A 111 -4.02 1.75 -9.96
C VAL A 111 -3.63 1.05 -11.27
N ALA A 112 -3.52 1.79 -12.37
CA ALA A 112 -3.16 1.23 -13.67
C ALA A 112 -1.76 0.61 -13.66
N GLU A 113 -0.78 1.26 -13.01
CA GLU A 113 0.58 0.76 -12.91
C GLU A 113 0.66 -0.52 -12.06
N ALA A 114 0.03 -0.52 -10.87
CA ALA A 114 -0.05 -1.72 -10.04
C ALA A 114 -0.77 -2.88 -10.76
N THR A 115 -1.85 -2.56 -11.49
CA THR A 115 -2.57 -3.57 -12.29
C THR A 115 -1.69 -4.11 -13.42
N LYS A 116 -0.95 -3.24 -14.11
CA LYS A 116 -0.05 -3.62 -15.20
C LYS A 116 1.04 -4.58 -14.73
N GLU A 117 1.60 -4.37 -13.55
CA GLU A 117 2.65 -5.24 -12.99
C GLU A 117 2.15 -6.66 -12.67
N LEU A 118 0.85 -6.84 -12.40
CA LEU A 118 0.27 -8.11 -12.00
C LEU A 118 -0.57 -8.79 -13.09
N ARG A 119 -1.08 -8.03 -14.07
CA ARG A 119 -1.91 -8.55 -15.15
C ARG A 119 -1.21 -9.70 -15.88
N GLY A 120 -1.93 -10.81 -16.05
CA GLY A 120 -1.44 -12.00 -16.74
C GLY A 120 -0.57 -12.92 -15.89
N LYS A 121 -0.35 -12.58 -14.61
CA LYS A 121 0.36 -13.42 -13.64
C LYS A 121 -0.63 -14.08 -12.70
N ARG A 122 -0.27 -15.26 -12.18
CA ARG A 122 -1.00 -15.91 -11.09
C ARG A 122 -0.57 -15.22 -9.79
N ALA A 123 -1.34 -14.22 -9.37
CA ALA A 123 -0.94 -13.32 -8.30
C ALA A 123 -2.00 -13.14 -7.22
N VAL A 124 -1.57 -12.72 -6.03
CA VAL A 124 -2.43 -12.23 -4.95
C VAL A 124 -1.93 -10.86 -4.49
N ALA A 125 -2.84 -9.93 -4.18
CA ALA A 125 -2.46 -8.60 -3.73
C ALA A 125 -3.01 -8.29 -2.33
N PHE A 126 -2.13 -7.93 -1.41
CA PHE A 126 -2.48 -7.37 -0.11
C PHE A 126 -2.60 -5.85 -0.21
N ILE A 127 -3.64 -5.30 0.42
CA ILE A 127 -3.78 -3.85 0.58
C ILE A 127 -3.75 -3.53 2.06
N ASP A 128 -2.72 -2.79 2.49
CA ASP A 128 -2.63 -2.24 3.84
C ASP A 128 -3.62 -1.08 3.97
N VAL A 129 -4.79 -1.38 4.50
CA VAL A 129 -5.81 -0.39 4.82
C VAL A 129 -5.87 -0.26 6.35
N PRO A 130 -5.67 0.96 6.91
CA PRO A 130 -5.81 1.18 8.34
C PRO A 130 -7.27 0.95 8.79
N PHE A 131 -7.46 0.24 9.91
CA PHE A 131 -8.78 -0.01 10.50
C PHE A 131 -9.55 1.28 10.84
N ASP A 132 -10.87 1.18 10.65
CA ASP A 132 -11.86 2.25 10.47
C ASP A 132 -12.05 3.21 11.66
N GLU A 133 -11.74 2.77 12.88
CA GLU A 133 -12.16 3.47 14.10
C GLU A 133 -11.43 4.81 14.29
N SER A 134 -10.12 4.83 14.03
CA SER A 134 -9.31 6.05 14.16
C SER A 134 -9.48 7.05 13.00
N LEU A 135 -10.10 6.61 11.89
CA LEU A 135 -10.26 7.40 10.67
C LEU A 135 -11.73 7.70 10.35
N ARG A 136 -12.66 7.25 11.19
CA ARG A 136 -14.11 7.40 11.00
C ARG A 136 -14.46 8.87 10.78
N ASN A 137 -15.25 9.14 9.74
CA ASN A 137 -15.71 10.48 9.33
C ASN A 137 -14.62 11.43 8.82
N SER A 138 -13.42 10.93 8.50
CA SER A 138 -12.38 11.75 7.87
C SER A 138 -12.48 11.73 6.34
N GLY A 139 -12.17 12.85 5.69
CA GLY A 139 -11.99 12.87 4.21
C GLY A 139 -10.88 11.94 3.72
N LEU A 140 -9.99 11.53 4.63
CA LEU A 140 -8.89 10.60 4.40
C LEU A 140 -9.41 9.17 4.17
N GLN A 141 -10.30 8.70 5.05
CA GLN A 141 -10.99 7.41 4.97
C GLN A 141 -11.66 7.20 3.62
N ARG A 142 -12.40 8.21 3.13
CA ARG A 142 -13.09 8.13 1.83
C ARG A 142 -12.12 8.01 0.67
N THR A 143 -10.95 8.65 0.74
CA THR A 143 -9.94 8.59 -0.33
C THR A 143 -9.23 7.23 -0.36
N LEU A 144 -8.82 6.73 0.80
CA LEU A 144 -8.15 5.44 0.97
C LEU A 144 -9.06 4.28 0.53
N ARG A 145 -10.27 4.22 1.06
CA ARG A 145 -11.27 3.19 0.69
C ARG A 145 -11.61 3.24 -0.80
N SER A 146 -11.71 4.44 -1.37
CA SER A 146 -12.00 4.59 -2.80
C SER A 146 -10.82 4.17 -3.68
N PHE A 147 -9.59 4.24 -3.20
CA PHE A 147 -8.43 3.65 -3.89
C PHE A 147 -8.46 2.12 -3.79
N ALA A 148 -8.54 1.57 -2.58
CA ALA A 148 -8.58 0.13 -2.35
C ALA A 148 -9.67 -0.52 -3.21
N LYS A 149 -10.86 0.08 -3.23
CA LYS A 149 -11.97 -0.40 -4.05
C LYS A 149 -11.70 -0.36 -5.56
N ARG A 150 -10.99 0.68 -6.05
CA ARG A 150 -10.64 0.77 -7.48
C ARG A 150 -9.58 -0.26 -7.84
N LEU A 151 -8.59 -0.46 -6.98
CA LEU A 151 -7.56 -1.47 -7.19
C LEU A 151 -8.17 -2.88 -7.14
N GLU A 152 -9.02 -3.17 -6.15
CA GLU A 152 -9.80 -4.42 -6.06
C GLU A 152 -10.59 -4.68 -7.34
N ASN A 153 -11.33 -3.69 -7.84
CA ASN A 153 -12.10 -3.86 -9.08
C ASN A 153 -11.19 -4.09 -10.31
N SER A 154 -10.07 -3.36 -10.41
CA SER A 154 -9.12 -3.45 -11.52
C SER A 154 -8.41 -4.80 -11.56
N LEU A 155 -7.94 -5.28 -10.40
CA LEU A 155 -7.31 -6.59 -10.25
C LEU A 155 -8.32 -7.73 -10.39
N GLY A 156 -9.52 -7.57 -9.82
CA GLY A 156 -10.60 -8.54 -9.94
C GLY A 156 -11.06 -8.76 -11.37
N PHE A 157 -11.04 -7.72 -12.23
CA PHE A 157 -11.27 -7.87 -13.67
C PHE A 157 -10.26 -8.82 -14.35
N HIS A 158 -9.04 -8.91 -13.80
CA HIS A 158 -7.99 -9.82 -14.26
C HIS A 158 -7.93 -11.13 -13.46
N GLY A 159 -8.92 -11.43 -12.62
CA GLY A 159 -8.97 -12.64 -11.80
C GLY A 159 -7.97 -12.65 -10.64
N ILE A 160 -7.38 -11.51 -10.28
CA ILE A 160 -6.38 -11.41 -9.22
C ILE A 160 -7.08 -11.14 -7.88
N PRO A 161 -7.02 -12.05 -6.90
CA PRO A 161 -7.58 -11.84 -5.58
C PRO A 161 -6.89 -10.72 -4.81
N VAL A 162 -7.69 -9.98 -4.03
CA VAL A 162 -7.24 -8.88 -3.18
C VAL A 162 -7.61 -9.13 -1.73
N ILE A 163 -6.64 -8.95 -0.84
CA ILE A 163 -6.78 -9.13 0.60
C ILE A 163 -6.55 -7.80 1.30
N GLU A 164 -7.61 -7.21 1.86
CA GLU A 164 -7.48 -6.03 2.72
C GLU A 164 -7.09 -6.47 4.14
N ARG A 165 -5.97 -5.97 4.67
CA ARG A 165 -5.51 -6.29 6.03
C ARG A 165 -4.68 -5.13 6.58
N THR A 166 -4.87 -4.78 7.85
CA THR A 166 -3.92 -3.87 8.50
C THR A 166 -2.62 -4.62 8.83
N LEU A 167 -1.51 -4.11 8.32
CA LEU A 167 -0.21 -4.72 8.48
C LEU A 167 0.65 -3.94 9.50
N PRO A 168 1.43 -4.61 10.37
CA PRO A 168 2.28 -3.93 11.32
C PRO A 168 3.40 -3.16 10.62
N SER A 169 3.60 -1.89 10.97
CA SER A 169 4.74 -1.08 10.49
C SER A 169 5.76 -0.74 11.58
N LYS A 170 5.49 -1.13 12.83
CA LYS A 170 6.33 -0.85 14.02
C LYS A 170 6.83 -2.10 14.75
N ARG A 171 6.64 -3.28 14.15
CA ARG A 171 7.08 -4.58 14.68
C ARG A 171 7.98 -5.24 13.67
N CYS A 172 9.07 -5.83 14.12
CA CYS A 172 10.01 -6.52 13.26
C CYS A 172 9.35 -7.74 12.61
N PRO A 173 9.44 -7.90 11.29
CA PRO A 173 8.87 -9.05 10.60
C PRO A 173 9.61 -10.36 10.90
N LEU A 174 10.87 -10.28 11.33
CA LEU A 174 11.69 -11.45 11.67
C LEU A 174 11.37 -11.92 13.10
N CYS A 175 11.75 -11.14 14.12
CA CYS A 175 11.64 -11.58 15.52
C CYS A 175 10.44 -11.02 16.30
N GLY A 176 9.57 -10.18 15.70
CA GLY A 176 8.45 -9.55 16.40
C GLY A 176 8.80 -8.41 17.37
N GLY A 177 10.10 -8.11 17.55
CA GLY A 177 10.60 -7.01 18.40
C GLY A 177 10.09 -5.63 17.97
N LYS A 178 10.22 -4.63 18.86
CA LYS A 178 9.82 -3.24 18.56
C LYS A 178 10.77 -2.64 17.52
N LEU A 179 10.23 -1.85 16.60
CA LEU A 179 11.00 -1.04 15.67
C LEU A 179 11.03 0.42 16.12
N GLU A 180 12.22 0.99 16.17
CA GLU A 180 12.44 2.40 16.49
C GLU A 180 13.08 3.14 15.31
N GLU A 181 12.70 4.40 15.10
CA GLU A 181 13.26 5.21 14.02
C GLU A 181 14.71 5.54 14.37
N ALA A 182 15.66 4.97 13.63
CA ALA A 182 17.09 5.19 13.84
C ALA A 182 17.59 6.40 13.06
N GLU A 183 17.01 6.61 11.87
CA GLU A 183 17.49 7.61 10.92
C GLU A 183 16.38 7.99 9.93
N ARG A 184 16.47 9.20 9.38
CA ARG A 184 15.65 9.63 8.24
C ARG A 184 16.52 10.14 7.08
N ARG A 185 16.49 9.43 5.96
CA ARG A 185 17.18 9.79 4.69
C ARG A 185 16.18 10.37 3.70
N GLY A 186 15.95 11.68 3.77
CA GLY A 186 14.95 12.35 2.93
C GLY A 186 13.52 11.87 3.22
N GLU A 187 12.91 11.16 2.27
CA GLU A 187 11.58 10.55 2.43
C GLU A 187 11.63 9.15 3.05
N THR A 188 12.80 8.51 3.08
CA THR A 188 13.01 7.16 3.61
C THR A 188 13.19 7.21 5.13
N ARG A 189 12.36 6.48 5.87
CA ARG A 189 12.50 6.30 7.32
C ARG A 189 13.17 4.96 7.58
N VAL A 190 14.28 5.01 8.29
CA VAL A 190 15.08 3.83 8.63
C VAL A 190 14.72 3.40 10.03
N MET A 191 14.21 2.18 10.15
CA MET A 191 13.75 1.57 11.39
C MET A 191 14.74 0.52 11.84
N ARG A 192 15.18 0.53 13.10
CA ARG A 192 16.03 -0.50 13.70
C ARG A 192 15.23 -1.32 14.70
N CYS A 193 15.38 -2.64 14.66
CA CYS A 193 14.79 -3.52 15.66
C CYS A 193 15.57 -3.51 16.96
N THR A 194 14.87 -3.35 18.09
CA THR A 194 15.47 -3.40 19.43
C THR A 194 15.79 -4.82 19.90
N GLY A 195 15.27 -5.85 19.21
CA GLY A 195 15.49 -7.26 19.54
C GLY A 195 16.64 -7.89 18.75
N CYS A 196 16.52 -7.93 17.41
CA CYS A 196 17.53 -8.57 16.55
C CYS A 196 18.49 -7.57 15.87
N GLY A 197 18.37 -6.27 16.12
CA GLY A 197 19.25 -5.25 15.53
C GLY A 197 19.04 -4.96 14.04
N MET A 198 18.25 -5.77 13.33
CA MET A 198 18.00 -5.60 11.89
C MET A 198 17.41 -4.24 11.55
N VAL A 199 17.82 -3.74 10.38
CA VAL A 199 17.45 -2.41 9.88
C VAL A 199 16.54 -2.55 8.66
N PHE A 200 15.45 -1.81 8.67
CA PHE A 200 14.42 -1.86 7.64
C PHE A 200 14.12 -0.46 7.13
N GLU A 201 13.71 -0.38 5.87
CA GLU A 201 12.95 0.77 5.41
C GLU A 201 11.51 0.64 5.93
N ARG A 202 10.95 1.71 6.50
CA ARG A 202 9.66 1.63 7.20
C ARG A 202 8.53 1.12 6.32
N ASP A 203 8.42 1.58 5.09
CA ASP A 203 7.29 1.26 4.22
C ASP A 203 7.41 -0.17 3.65
N SER A 204 8.59 -0.80 3.68
CA SER A 204 8.79 -2.21 3.34
C SER A 204 8.40 -3.19 4.45
N VAL A 205 8.28 -2.73 5.70
CA VAL A 205 7.95 -3.60 6.86
C VAL A 205 6.57 -4.27 6.72
N PRO A 206 5.48 -3.54 6.38
CA PRO A 206 4.19 -4.17 6.07
C PRO A 206 4.28 -5.28 5.03
N ALA A 207 5.05 -5.06 3.96
CA ALA A 207 5.20 -6.03 2.89
C ALA A 207 5.87 -7.33 3.37
N LEU A 208 6.91 -7.22 4.19
CA LEU A 208 7.56 -8.38 4.79
C LEU A 208 6.62 -9.18 5.71
N HIS A 209 5.74 -8.52 6.48
CA HIS A 209 4.72 -9.21 7.29
C HIS A 209 3.70 -9.98 6.44
N ALA A 210 3.29 -9.42 5.30
CA ALA A 210 2.38 -10.10 4.39
C ALA A 210 3.06 -11.29 3.71
N LEU A 211 4.32 -11.13 3.26
CA LEU A 211 5.09 -12.19 2.60
C LEU A 211 5.43 -13.34 3.56
N LYS A 212 5.67 -13.06 4.85
CA LYS A 212 5.88 -14.08 5.89
C LYS A 212 4.69 -15.06 6.05
N LEU A 213 3.53 -14.76 5.45
CA LEU A 213 2.41 -15.71 5.41
C LEU A 213 2.61 -16.84 4.39
N PHE A 214 3.50 -16.66 3.42
CA PHE A 214 3.72 -17.60 2.30
C PHE A 214 5.18 -18.07 2.18
N LEU A 215 6.12 -17.31 2.74
CA LEU A 215 7.55 -17.59 2.67
C LEU A 215 8.04 -18.20 3.98
N GLU A 216 9.05 -19.04 3.87
CA GLU A 216 9.79 -19.55 5.02
C GLU A 216 10.62 -18.44 5.67
N GLU A 217 10.96 -18.62 6.95
CA GLU A 217 11.63 -17.58 7.73
C GLU A 217 12.98 -17.15 7.13
N ALA A 218 13.74 -18.10 6.58
CA ALA A 218 15.01 -17.82 5.89
C ALA A 218 14.82 -16.97 4.63
N GLU A 219 13.77 -17.21 3.85
CA GLU A 219 13.47 -16.44 2.63
C GLU A 219 13.05 -15.00 2.97
N VAL A 220 12.29 -14.83 4.06
CA VAL A 220 11.91 -13.50 4.56
C VAL A 220 13.13 -12.72 5.05
N GLU A 221 14.08 -13.40 5.72
CA GLU A 221 15.33 -12.80 6.15
C GLU A 221 16.18 -12.36 4.96
N GLU A 222 16.37 -13.23 3.96
CA GLU A 222 17.10 -12.89 2.74
C GLU A 222 16.44 -11.71 2.00
N LEU A 223 15.12 -11.72 1.86
CA LEU A 223 14.39 -10.62 1.25
C LEU A 223 14.54 -9.32 2.03
N ALA A 224 14.52 -9.37 3.36
CA ALA A 224 14.74 -8.20 4.21
C ALA A 224 16.15 -7.61 3.97
N GLU A 225 17.17 -8.45 3.84
CA GLU A 225 18.52 -8.03 3.49
C GLU A 225 18.60 -7.45 2.08
N ASN A 226 17.94 -8.06 1.11
CA ASN A 226 17.89 -7.57 -0.27
C ASN A 226 17.21 -6.20 -0.36
N LEU A 227 16.12 -5.99 0.39
CA LEU A 227 15.46 -4.70 0.52
C LEU A 227 16.36 -3.67 1.22
N ALA A 228 17.06 -4.06 2.29
CA ALA A 228 18.01 -3.19 2.96
C ALA A 228 19.12 -2.74 2.00
N ARG A 229 19.66 -3.65 1.18
CA ARG A 229 20.63 -3.34 0.11
C ARG A 229 20.04 -2.41 -0.95
N HIS A 230 18.83 -2.67 -1.42
CA HIS A 230 18.12 -1.82 -2.38
C HIS A 230 17.98 -0.37 -1.87
N TYR A 231 17.67 -0.21 -0.58
CA TYR A 231 17.60 1.10 0.08
C TYR A 231 18.95 1.65 0.58
N ARG A 232 20.05 0.94 0.32
CA ARG A 232 21.40 1.28 0.77
C ARG A 232 21.49 1.49 2.29
N LEU A 233 20.72 0.72 3.05
CA LEU A 233 20.78 0.73 4.50
C LEU A 233 22.06 0.01 4.93
N SER A 234 22.83 0.62 5.81
CA SER A 234 24.02 0.00 6.37
C SER A 234 23.60 -1.12 7.30
N ALA A 235 23.87 -2.37 6.91
CA ALA A 235 23.76 -3.51 7.81
C ALA A 235 24.88 -3.40 8.84
N GLN A 236 24.58 -2.88 10.03
CA GLN A 236 25.43 -3.14 11.19
C GLN A 236 24.98 -4.47 11.79
N ARG A 237 25.47 -5.59 11.23
CA ARG A 237 25.53 -6.83 12.01
C ARG A 237 26.56 -6.57 13.12
N ARG A 238 26.14 -6.73 14.38
CA ARG A 238 27.05 -6.96 15.51
C ARG A 238 27.05 -8.45 15.79
#